data_AF-A0A352AJ42-F1
#
_entry.id   AF-A0A352AJ42-F1
#
_cell.length_a   1.000
_cell.length_b   1.000
_cell.length_c   1.000
_cell.angle_alpha   90.00
_cell.angle_beta   90.00
_cell.angle_gamma   90.00
#
_symmetry.space_group_name_H-M   'P 1'
#
loop_
_entity.id
_entity.type
_entity.pdbx_description
1 polymer ?
#
loop_
_entity_poly.entity_id
_entity_poly.type
_entity_poly.pdbx_seq_one_letter_code
_entity_poly.pdbx_strand_id
1 'polypeptide(L)'
;MRIYTQQTQAREWLQQYRGRLPVFACILGFTATGLIPGISAAGATPEDRQYTAIADAEFLVNGPLPQPKYPLPPLVVGASPVLISRAVVEACDLPIYLFNAGLPQPPAVPAIDLGGIPANCLTSGNALPLDIVQQLFAQGWQWGKTLATRVAGGYLIISECVVGGTTTALSLLTGLGIAAAGKVNSSHPNCNHAQKWEIVRVGFQRAGWEMGKES
;
A
#
# COMPACT_ATOMS: atom_id res chain seq x y z
N MET A 1 -26.75 4.01 -4.97
CA MET A 1 -25.29 4.22 -5.03
C MET A 1 -25.03 5.57 -5.70
N ARG A 2 -24.69 6.62 -4.94
CA ARG A 2 -24.32 7.92 -5.52
C ARG A 2 -22.85 7.85 -5.94
N ILE A 3 -22.62 7.82 -7.24
CA ILE A 3 -21.28 7.82 -7.82
C ILE A 3 -20.80 9.28 -7.81
N TYR A 4 -19.91 9.63 -6.88
CA TYR A 4 -19.19 10.91 -6.91
C TYR A 4 -18.06 10.78 -7.93
N THR A 5 -18.33 11.04 -9.21
CA THR A 5 -17.28 10.95 -10.24
C THR A 5 -17.15 12.23 -11.06
N GLN A 6 -15.89 12.63 -11.25
CA GLN A 6 -15.46 13.61 -12.25
C GLN A 6 -15.43 12.95 -13.64
N GLN A 7 -16.60 12.56 -14.17
CA GLN A 7 -16.68 11.75 -15.40
C GLN A 7 -16.00 12.41 -16.59
N THR A 8 -16.13 13.74 -16.73
CA THR A 8 -15.47 14.51 -17.78
C THR A 8 -13.96 14.38 -17.68
N GLN A 9 -13.39 14.66 -16.49
CA GLN A 9 -11.95 14.52 -16.24
C GLN A 9 -11.45 13.10 -16.49
N ALA A 10 -12.22 12.07 -16.09
CA ALA A 10 -11.87 10.68 -16.36
C ALA A 10 -11.84 10.36 -17.86
N ARG A 11 -12.81 10.86 -18.63
CA ARG A 11 -12.86 10.68 -20.09
C ARG A 11 -11.72 11.40 -20.80
N GLU A 12 -11.42 12.63 -20.39
CA GLU A 12 -10.29 13.41 -20.93
C GLU A 12 -8.96 12.69 -20.65
N TRP A 13 -8.75 12.20 -19.43
CA TRP A 13 -7.56 11.43 -19.07
C TRP A 13 -7.44 10.15 -19.91
N LEU A 14 -8.54 9.39 -20.06
CA LEU A 14 -8.55 8.18 -20.88
C LEU A 14 -8.26 8.47 -22.36
N GLN A 15 -8.76 9.58 -22.91
CA GLN A 15 -8.45 10.00 -24.28
C GLN A 15 -6.98 10.38 -24.44
N GLN A 16 -6.43 11.13 -23.48
CA GLN A 16 -5.04 11.59 -23.51
C GLN A 16 -4.03 10.42 -23.45
N TYR A 17 -4.30 9.42 -22.61
CA TYR A 17 -3.37 8.31 -22.37
C TYR A 17 -3.74 7.01 -23.09
N ARG A 18 -4.75 7.03 -23.98
CA ARG A 18 -5.12 5.87 -24.79
C ARG A 18 -3.94 5.41 -25.62
N GLY A 19 -3.63 4.12 -25.56
CA GLY A 19 -2.50 3.52 -26.31
C GLY A 19 -1.11 3.92 -25.80
N ARG A 20 -1.02 4.64 -24.67
CA ARG A 20 0.25 4.92 -24.01
C ARG A 20 0.54 3.83 -22.99
N LEU A 21 1.79 3.36 -22.94
CA LEU A 21 2.22 2.37 -21.96
C LEU A 21 2.66 3.06 -20.67
N PRO A 22 2.25 2.56 -19.50
CA PRO A 22 2.74 3.05 -18.22
C PRO A 22 4.06 2.41 -17.81
N VAL A 23 4.75 3.08 -16.89
CA VAL A 23 5.68 2.41 -15.97
C VAL A 23 4.92 2.00 -14.71
N PHE A 24 5.17 0.79 -14.21
CA PHE A 24 4.57 0.28 -12.99
C PHE A 24 5.55 0.37 -11.83
N ALA A 25 5.26 1.22 -10.84
CA ALA A 25 6.01 1.31 -9.60
C ALA A 25 5.21 0.66 -8.46
N CYS A 26 5.82 -0.25 -7.70
CA CYS A 26 5.22 -0.87 -6.53
C CYS A 26 6.03 -0.57 -5.28
N ILE A 27 5.40 0.09 -4.31
CA ILE A 27 6.00 0.45 -3.04
C ILE A 27 5.60 -0.59 -2.00
N LEU A 28 6.58 -1.32 -1.52
CA LEU A 28 6.43 -2.36 -0.51
C LEU A 28 6.72 -1.74 0.86
N GLY A 29 5.83 -1.99 1.82
CA GLY A 29 6.02 -1.49 3.18
C GLY A 29 5.40 -2.44 4.20
N PHE A 30 5.84 -2.29 5.45
CA PHE A 30 5.31 -3.05 6.56
C PHE A 30 4.90 -2.12 7.70
N THR A 31 3.82 -2.50 8.37
CA THR A 31 3.45 -1.96 9.68
C THR A 31 3.05 -3.10 10.61
N ALA A 32 3.53 -3.07 11.85
CA ALA A 32 3.10 -4.03 12.86
C ALA A 32 1.60 -3.90 13.20
N THR A 33 0.93 -2.84 12.73
CA THR A 33 -0.54 -2.75 12.74
C THR A 33 -1.17 -3.92 12.01
N GLY A 34 -0.55 -4.37 10.90
CA GLY A 34 -0.98 -5.52 10.10
C GLY A 34 -1.01 -6.84 10.88
N LEU A 35 -0.30 -6.93 12.00
CA LEU A 35 -0.25 -8.12 12.85
C LEU A 35 -1.44 -8.23 13.81
N ILE A 36 -2.22 -7.16 14.01
CA ILE A 36 -3.40 -7.18 14.91
C ILE A 36 -4.41 -8.22 14.40
N PRO A 37 -4.88 -9.17 15.23
CA PRO A 37 -5.86 -10.17 14.80
C PRO A 37 -7.09 -9.53 14.15
N GLY A 38 -7.51 -10.04 12.99
CA GLY A 38 -8.68 -9.56 12.26
C GLY A 38 -8.54 -8.18 11.61
N ILE A 39 -7.37 -7.51 11.66
CA ILE A 39 -7.23 -6.17 11.05
C ILE A 39 -7.31 -6.19 9.52
N SER A 40 -6.87 -7.30 8.90
CA SER A 40 -6.75 -7.48 7.47
C SER A 40 -6.94 -8.96 7.12
N ALA A 41 -7.45 -9.18 5.90
CA ALA A 41 -7.62 -10.48 5.26
C ALA A 41 -6.49 -10.78 4.26
N ALA A 42 -5.52 -9.87 4.09
CA ALA A 42 -4.37 -10.01 3.20
C ALA A 42 -3.27 -10.90 3.82
N GLY A 43 -3.62 -12.17 4.03
CA GLY A 43 -2.92 -13.16 4.83
C GLY A 43 -3.84 -13.68 5.94
N ALA A 44 -3.95 -15.01 6.10
CA ALA A 44 -4.90 -15.64 7.01
C ALA A 44 -4.52 -15.47 8.49
N THR A 45 -3.22 -15.45 8.79
CA THR A 45 -2.68 -15.30 10.15
C THR A 45 -1.82 -14.02 10.29
N PRO A 46 -1.50 -13.56 11.51
CA PRO A 46 -0.49 -12.51 11.70
C PRO A 46 0.85 -12.82 11.02
N GLU A 47 1.30 -14.08 11.07
CA GLU A 47 2.55 -14.51 10.45
C GLU A 47 2.49 -14.42 8.93
N ASP A 48 1.37 -14.84 8.33
CA ASP A 48 1.10 -14.67 6.90
C ASP A 48 1.22 -13.21 6.45
N ARG A 49 0.58 -12.32 7.23
CA ARG A 49 0.55 -10.89 6.98
C ARG A 49 1.93 -10.23 7.07
N GLN A 50 2.87 -10.82 7.79
CA GLN A 50 4.25 -10.32 7.87
C GLN A 50 5.02 -10.48 6.56
N TYR A 51 4.73 -11.53 5.78
CA TYR A 51 5.43 -11.82 4.53
C TYR A 51 4.59 -11.58 3.26
N THR A 52 3.30 -11.23 3.37
CA THR A 52 2.45 -10.95 2.19
C THR A 52 3.10 -9.99 1.20
N ALA A 53 3.69 -8.88 1.66
CA ALA A 53 4.27 -7.89 0.75
C ALA A 53 5.49 -8.41 -0.02
N ILE A 54 6.33 -9.25 0.60
CA ILE A 54 7.47 -9.84 -0.11
C ILE A 54 7.04 -10.97 -1.05
N ALA A 55 6.00 -11.73 -0.70
CA ALA A 55 5.42 -12.75 -1.56
C ALA A 55 4.74 -12.13 -2.79
N ASP A 56 3.97 -11.05 -2.60
CA ASP A 56 3.39 -10.29 -3.70
C ASP A 56 4.49 -9.70 -4.60
N ALA A 57 5.57 -9.14 -4.03
CA ALA A 57 6.68 -8.62 -4.80
C ALA A 57 7.36 -9.67 -5.68
N GLU A 58 7.66 -10.85 -5.12
CA GLU A 58 8.25 -11.97 -5.86
C GLU A 58 7.31 -12.44 -6.98
N PHE A 59 6.03 -12.62 -6.66
CA PHE A 59 5.03 -13.08 -7.64
C PHE A 59 4.81 -12.07 -8.76
N LEU A 60 4.81 -10.77 -8.45
CA LEU A 60 4.66 -9.72 -9.46
C LEU A 60 5.76 -9.78 -10.53
N VAL A 61 7.01 -10.04 -10.11
CA VAL A 61 8.18 -10.07 -11.00
C VAL A 61 8.32 -11.42 -11.71
N ASN A 62 8.18 -12.53 -10.99
CA ASN A 62 8.48 -13.86 -11.53
C ASN A 62 7.25 -14.56 -12.12
N GLY A 63 6.05 -14.13 -11.75
CA GLY A 63 4.83 -14.88 -12.03
C GLY A 63 4.75 -16.19 -11.23
N PRO A 64 3.91 -17.15 -11.67
CA PRO A 64 3.78 -18.43 -10.98
C PRO A 64 5.02 -19.30 -11.17
N LEU A 65 5.74 -19.57 -10.08
CA LEU A 65 6.84 -20.53 -10.03
C LEU A 65 6.42 -21.82 -9.33
N PRO A 66 6.97 -23.00 -9.70
CA PRO A 66 6.71 -24.24 -8.97
C PRO A 66 7.17 -24.21 -7.51
N GLN A 67 8.26 -23.48 -7.21
CA GLN A 67 8.84 -23.35 -5.87
C GLN A 67 9.36 -21.91 -5.68
N PRO A 68 8.47 -20.93 -5.43
CA PRO A 68 8.90 -19.57 -5.09
C PRO A 68 9.59 -19.56 -3.71
N LYS A 69 10.45 -18.57 -3.48
CA LYS A 69 11.07 -18.38 -2.16
C LYS A 69 10.03 -17.98 -1.12
N TYR A 70 9.08 -17.14 -1.51
CA TYR A 70 7.93 -16.70 -0.71
C TYR A 70 6.63 -17.01 -1.47
N PRO A 71 5.96 -18.14 -1.19
CA PRO A 71 4.66 -18.42 -1.79
C PRO A 71 3.61 -17.40 -1.35
N LEU A 72 2.63 -17.12 -2.21
CA LEU A 72 1.50 -16.27 -1.83
C LEU A 72 0.80 -16.87 -0.60
N PRO A 73 0.59 -16.08 0.47
CA PRO A 73 -0.02 -16.57 1.69
C PRO A 73 -1.46 -17.01 1.44
N PRO A 74 -1.98 -17.96 2.23
CA PRO A 74 -3.40 -18.26 2.24
C PRO A 74 -4.19 -17.01 2.64
N LEU A 75 -5.33 -16.77 1.99
CA LEU A 75 -6.25 -15.70 2.31
C LEU A 75 -7.53 -16.25 2.95
N VAL A 76 -8.17 -15.43 3.79
CA VAL A 76 -9.46 -15.80 4.41
C VAL A 76 -10.56 -15.90 3.34
N VAL A 77 -10.51 -15.02 2.33
CA VAL A 77 -11.43 -15.00 1.18
C VAL A 77 -10.67 -14.50 -0.05
N GLY A 78 -10.95 -15.11 -1.20
CA GLY A 78 -10.47 -14.64 -2.50
C GLY A 78 -9.04 -15.04 -2.81
N ALA A 79 -8.40 -14.26 -3.68
CA ALA A 79 -7.03 -14.45 -4.13
C ALA A 79 -6.27 -13.11 -4.06
N SER A 80 -4.93 -13.16 -3.99
CA SER A 80 -4.15 -11.92 -3.89
C SER A 80 -4.36 -11.05 -5.14
N PRO A 81 -4.63 -9.74 -4.99
CA PRO A 81 -4.74 -8.81 -6.13
C PRO A 81 -3.50 -8.79 -7.02
N VAL A 82 -2.34 -9.23 -6.52
CA VAL A 82 -1.11 -9.32 -7.29
C VAL A 82 -1.25 -10.23 -8.52
N LEU A 83 -2.18 -11.20 -8.50
CA LEU A 83 -2.50 -12.02 -9.66
C LEU A 83 -3.01 -11.16 -10.84
N ILE A 84 -3.84 -10.16 -10.54
CA ILE A 84 -4.35 -9.21 -11.54
C ILE A 84 -3.21 -8.31 -12.01
N SER A 85 -2.43 -7.76 -11.08
CA SER A 85 -1.28 -6.91 -11.42
C SER A 85 -0.27 -7.65 -12.31
N ARG A 86 0.06 -8.90 -11.97
CA ARG A 86 0.96 -9.74 -12.77
C ARG A 86 0.41 -9.99 -14.17
N ALA A 87 -0.86 -10.35 -14.29
CA ALA A 87 -1.48 -10.59 -15.59
C ALA A 87 -1.42 -9.35 -16.49
N VAL A 88 -1.68 -8.16 -15.95
CA VAL A 88 -1.60 -6.89 -16.70
C VAL A 88 -0.16 -6.55 -17.07
N VAL A 89 0.77 -6.67 -16.12
CA VAL A 89 2.20 -6.42 -16.33
C VAL A 89 2.75 -7.32 -17.44
N GLU A 90 2.44 -8.61 -17.39
CA GLU A 90 2.93 -9.58 -18.36
C GLU A 90 2.29 -9.40 -19.74
N ALA A 91 0.96 -9.23 -19.79
CA ALA A 91 0.24 -9.07 -21.06
C ALA A 91 0.60 -7.77 -21.81
N CYS A 92 1.04 -6.74 -21.09
CA CYS A 92 1.41 -5.45 -21.67
C CYS A 92 2.92 -5.19 -21.67
N ASP A 93 3.75 -6.15 -21.25
CA ASP A 93 5.20 -6.03 -21.11
C ASP A 93 5.62 -4.74 -20.37
N LEU A 94 4.97 -4.49 -19.23
CA LEU A 94 5.14 -3.24 -18.49
C LEU A 94 6.48 -3.22 -17.75
N PRO A 95 7.26 -2.12 -17.84
CA PRO A 95 8.42 -1.93 -16.98
C PRO A 95 8.00 -1.84 -15.51
N ILE A 96 8.61 -2.67 -14.65
CA ILE A 96 8.34 -2.72 -13.21
C ILE A 96 9.49 -2.13 -12.41
N TYR A 97 9.18 -1.31 -11.41
CA TYR A 97 10.10 -0.86 -10.38
C TYR A 97 9.52 -1.23 -9.01
N LEU A 98 10.20 -2.12 -8.31
CA LEU A 98 9.90 -2.43 -6.92
C LEU A 98 10.69 -1.50 -6.01
N PHE A 99 10.04 -0.96 -4.99
CA PHE A 99 10.63 -0.11 -3.97
C PHE A 99 10.41 -0.73 -2.59
N ASN A 100 11.47 -0.96 -1.84
CA ASN A 100 11.40 -1.35 -0.45
C ASN A 100 11.40 -0.09 0.43
N ALA A 101 10.27 0.23 1.04
CA ALA A 101 10.11 1.38 1.94
C ALA A 101 10.22 1.00 3.44
N GLY A 102 10.58 -0.24 3.76
CA GLY A 102 10.72 -0.69 5.15
C GLY A 102 10.08 -2.05 5.42
N LEU A 103 10.46 -3.07 4.65
CA LEU A 103 10.08 -4.45 4.91
C LEU A 103 10.96 -5.07 6.02
N PRO A 104 10.45 -6.02 6.84
CA PRO A 104 11.24 -6.69 7.86
C PRO A 104 12.33 -7.59 7.28
N GLN A 105 12.12 -8.07 6.06
CA GLN A 105 13.06 -8.88 5.30
C GLN A 105 13.23 -8.28 3.89
N PRO A 106 14.42 -8.33 3.30
CA PRO A 106 14.63 -7.86 1.95
C PRO A 106 13.85 -8.72 0.94
N PRO A 107 13.31 -8.15 -0.15
CA PRO A 107 12.65 -8.90 -1.22
C PRO A 107 13.55 -9.98 -1.84
N ALA A 108 12.94 -11.06 -2.34
CA ALA A 108 13.64 -12.14 -3.07
C ALA A 108 14.08 -11.74 -4.48
N VAL A 109 13.50 -10.66 -5.00
CA VAL A 109 13.68 -10.13 -6.35
C VAL A 109 14.31 -8.74 -6.29
N PRO A 110 14.95 -8.25 -7.36
CA PRO A 110 15.55 -6.92 -7.36
C PRO A 110 14.54 -5.83 -6.98
N ALA A 111 14.88 -5.07 -5.94
CA ALA A 111 14.10 -3.93 -5.48
C ALA A 111 15.04 -2.78 -5.11
N ILE A 112 14.56 -1.57 -5.32
CA ILE A 112 15.23 -0.34 -4.92
C ILE A 112 14.98 -0.12 -3.44
N ASP A 113 16.04 -0.11 -2.64
CA ASP A 113 15.94 0.22 -1.22
C ASP A 113 15.82 1.74 -1.02
N LEU A 114 14.75 2.16 -0.34
CA LEU A 114 14.52 3.56 0.02
C LEU A 114 15.13 3.92 1.39
N GLY A 115 15.73 2.96 2.10
CA GLY A 115 16.33 3.14 3.42
C GLY A 115 15.32 3.27 4.54
N GLY A 116 14.10 2.76 4.35
CA GLY A 116 13.07 2.75 5.37
C GLY A 116 13.23 1.59 6.36
N ILE A 117 12.38 1.59 7.39
CA ILE A 117 12.34 0.53 8.41
C ILE A 117 10.90 0.04 8.61
N PRO A 118 10.71 -1.20 9.14
CA PRO A 118 9.41 -1.69 9.56
C PRO A 118 8.71 -0.70 10.49
N ALA A 119 7.51 -0.26 10.13
CA ALA A 119 6.76 0.67 10.98
C ALA A 119 6.22 -0.04 12.22
N ASN A 120 6.27 0.65 13.36
CA ASN A 120 5.63 0.21 14.58
C ASN A 120 4.11 0.13 14.41
N CYS A 121 3.46 -0.56 15.35
CA CYS A 121 2.01 -0.62 15.38
C CYS A 121 1.44 0.78 15.64
N LEU A 122 0.39 1.15 14.92
CA LEU A 122 -0.26 2.46 15.04
C LEU A 122 -0.70 2.75 16.49
N THR A 123 -1.09 1.73 17.24
CA THR A 123 -1.48 1.87 18.64
C THR A 123 -0.34 2.36 19.53
N SER A 124 0.92 2.32 19.09
CA SER A 124 2.05 2.90 19.83
C SER A 124 2.03 4.43 19.88
N GLY A 125 1.31 5.09 18.95
CA GLY A 125 1.40 6.53 18.73
C GLY A 125 2.69 6.99 18.02
N ASN A 126 3.62 6.07 17.74
CA ASN A 126 4.94 6.34 17.17
C ASN A 126 5.26 5.35 16.05
N ALA A 127 4.52 5.44 14.93
CA ALA A 127 4.63 4.50 13.81
C ALA A 127 6.02 4.48 13.17
N LEU A 128 6.61 5.65 12.91
CA LEU A 128 7.97 5.82 12.39
C LEU A 128 8.65 7.02 13.05
N PRO A 129 9.98 6.98 13.26
CA PRO A 129 10.77 8.16 13.60
C PRO A 129 10.66 9.25 12.53
N LEU A 130 10.67 10.53 12.94
CA LEU A 130 10.46 11.66 12.03
C LEU A 130 11.57 11.80 10.98
N ASP A 131 12.81 11.51 11.33
CA ASP A 131 13.96 11.49 10.43
C ASP A 131 13.79 10.44 9.31
N ILE A 132 13.32 9.24 9.65
CA ILE A 132 12.96 8.21 8.66
C ILE A 132 11.84 8.68 7.75
N VAL A 133 10.80 9.34 8.29
CA VAL A 133 9.69 9.89 7.48
C VAL A 133 10.21 10.93 6.48
N GLN A 134 11.06 11.85 6.94
CA GLN A 134 11.67 12.88 6.09
C GLN A 134 12.57 12.28 5.00
N GLN A 135 13.38 11.27 5.35
CA GLN A 135 14.21 10.55 4.39
C GLN A 135 13.37 9.86 3.32
N LEU A 136 12.35 9.08 3.72
CA LEU A 136 11.46 8.38 2.79
C LEU A 136 10.71 9.36 1.88
N PHE A 137 10.29 10.51 2.41
CA PHE A 137 9.67 11.57 1.61
C PHE A 137 10.65 12.13 0.57
N ALA A 138 11.89 12.46 0.96
CA ALA A 138 12.92 12.96 0.05
C ALA A 138 13.27 11.93 -1.04
N GLN A 139 13.37 10.66 -0.67
CA GLN A 139 13.61 9.55 -1.60
C GLN A 139 12.44 9.38 -2.58
N GLY A 140 11.19 9.42 -2.10
CA GLY A 140 10.00 9.37 -2.95
C GLY A 140 9.95 10.54 -3.95
N TRP A 141 10.31 11.74 -3.49
CA TRP A 141 10.40 12.92 -4.36
C TRP A 141 11.45 12.75 -5.47
N GLN A 142 12.65 12.26 -5.11
CA GLN A 142 13.73 12.05 -6.07
C GLN A 142 13.39 10.95 -7.09
N TRP A 143 12.88 9.81 -6.63
CA TRP A 143 12.47 8.72 -7.52
C TRP A 143 11.28 9.11 -8.39
N GLY A 144 10.34 9.91 -7.87
CA GLY A 144 9.25 10.47 -8.68
C GLY A 144 9.77 11.25 -9.89
N LYS A 145 10.80 12.11 -9.70
CA LYS A 145 11.45 12.82 -10.82
C LYS A 145 12.13 11.85 -11.78
N THR A 146 12.88 10.88 -11.26
CA THR A 146 13.57 9.88 -12.09
C THR A 146 12.58 9.07 -12.92
N LEU A 147 11.48 8.59 -12.34
CA LEU A 147 10.46 7.83 -13.05
C LEU A 147 9.71 8.69 -14.07
N ALA A 148 9.43 9.97 -13.75
CA ALA A 148 8.81 10.91 -14.68
C ALA A 148 9.62 11.05 -15.99
N THR A 149 10.95 11.05 -15.92
CA THR A 149 11.80 11.08 -17.13
C THR A 149 11.74 9.80 -17.96
N ARG A 150 11.34 8.66 -17.37
CA ARG A 150 11.24 7.37 -18.06
C ARG A 150 9.89 7.13 -18.74
N VAL A 151 8.86 7.93 -18.41
CA VAL A 151 7.49 7.81 -18.96
C VAL A 151 7.19 8.85 -20.04
N ALA A 152 8.15 9.17 -20.92
CA ALA A 152 7.97 10.21 -21.94
C ALA A 152 6.74 9.92 -22.83
N GLY A 153 5.69 10.75 -22.69
CA GLY A 153 4.42 10.57 -23.38
C GLY A 153 3.52 9.45 -22.85
N GLY A 154 3.88 8.84 -21.71
CA GLY A 154 3.09 7.84 -20.98
C GLY A 154 2.64 8.35 -19.62
N TYR A 155 2.36 7.42 -18.70
CA TYR A 155 1.93 7.72 -17.33
C TYR A 155 2.59 6.76 -16.33
N LEU A 156 2.55 7.11 -15.05
CA LEU A 156 3.08 6.28 -13.97
C LEU A 156 1.91 5.63 -13.22
N ILE A 157 1.99 4.33 -13.00
CA ILE A 157 1.14 3.62 -12.04
C ILE A 157 1.96 3.51 -10.76
N ILE A 158 1.49 4.16 -9.69
CA ILE A 158 2.07 4.03 -8.35
C ILE A 158 1.13 3.11 -7.55
N SER A 159 1.64 1.94 -7.20
CA SER A 159 0.94 0.91 -6.43
C SER A 159 1.63 0.67 -5.10
N GLU A 160 0.94 0.00 -4.19
CA GLU A 160 1.46 -0.36 -2.88
C GLU A 160 1.12 -1.80 -2.53
N CYS A 161 1.93 -2.40 -1.66
CA CYS A 161 1.50 -3.54 -0.85
C CYS A 161 1.95 -3.33 0.59
N VAL A 162 0.99 -2.96 1.44
CA VAL A 162 1.15 -2.76 2.88
C VAL A 162 -0.02 -3.40 3.63
N VAL A 163 0.22 -4.54 4.26
CA VAL A 163 -0.81 -5.18 5.10
C VAL A 163 -1.11 -4.31 6.32
N GLY A 164 -2.38 -3.93 6.50
CA GLY A 164 -2.80 -2.95 7.50
C GLY A 164 -2.77 -1.49 7.01
N GLY A 165 -2.37 -1.25 5.76
CA GLY A 165 -2.27 0.09 5.16
C GLY A 165 -3.58 0.89 5.15
N THR A 166 -4.73 0.22 5.06
CA THR A 166 -6.04 0.91 5.16
C THR A 166 -6.28 1.52 6.55
N THR A 167 -5.73 0.94 7.61
CA THR A 167 -5.84 1.49 8.98
C THR A 167 -4.88 2.67 9.18
N THR A 168 -3.66 2.59 8.63
CA THR A 168 -2.72 3.72 8.66
C THR A 168 -3.22 4.89 7.80
N ALA A 169 -3.82 4.59 6.64
CA ALA A 169 -4.48 5.60 5.80
C ALA A 169 -5.64 6.29 6.54
N LEU A 170 -6.48 5.54 7.28
CA LEU A 170 -7.52 6.13 8.11
C LEU A 170 -6.93 7.10 9.15
N SER A 171 -5.86 6.70 9.84
CA SER A 171 -5.18 7.57 10.81
C SER A 171 -4.65 8.85 10.16
N LEU A 172 -3.96 8.75 9.02
CA LEU A 172 -3.42 9.93 8.33
C LEU A 172 -4.52 10.88 7.88
N LEU A 173 -5.59 10.37 7.26
CA LEU A 173 -6.72 11.20 6.84
C LEU A 173 -7.38 11.91 8.02
N THR A 174 -7.65 11.20 9.11
CA THR A 174 -8.23 11.79 10.33
C THR A 174 -7.29 12.82 10.96
N GLY A 175 -5.98 12.55 11.00
CA GLY A 175 -4.99 13.49 11.56
C GLY A 175 -4.88 14.77 10.73
N LEU A 176 -5.12 14.68 9.43
CA LEU A 176 -5.21 15.83 8.51
C LEU A 176 -6.59 16.53 8.54
N GLY A 177 -7.48 16.16 9.46
CA GLY A 177 -8.80 16.78 9.62
C GLY A 177 -9.86 16.31 8.63
N ILE A 178 -9.61 15.25 7.87
CA ILE A 178 -10.58 14.67 6.95
C ILE A 178 -11.50 13.72 7.72
N ALA A 179 -12.82 13.94 7.63
CA ALA A 179 -13.84 13.06 8.21
C ALA A 179 -13.89 11.69 7.49
N ALA A 180 -12.90 10.84 7.75
CA ALA A 180 -12.67 9.55 7.06
C ALA A 180 -13.21 8.33 7.83
N ALA A 181 -13.73 8.51 9.05
CA ALA A 181 -14.35 7.46 9.84
C ALA A 181 -15.47 6.76 9.02
N GLY A 182 -15.42 5.43 8.95
CA GLY A 182 -16.36 4.64 8.16
C GLY A 182 -16.22 4.75 6.63
N LYS A 183 -15.21 5.45 6.10
CA LYS A 183 -15.06 5.69 4.64
C LYS A 183 -13.89 4.94 4.00
N VAL A 184 -12.87 4.56 4.77
CA VAL A 184 -11.71 3.82 4.24
C VAL A 184 -12.05 2.34 4.11
N ASN A 185 -11.82 1.77 2.92
CA ASN A 185 -12.20 0.40 2.57
C ASN A 185 -11.41 -0.66 3.38
N SER A 186 -11.75 -1.93 3.20
CA SER A 186 -11.08 -3.07 3.82
C SER A 186 -10.88 -4.22 2.82
N SER A 187 -9.91 -5.09 3.13
CA SER A 187 -9.75 -6.38 2.46
C SER A 187 -10.82 -7.41 2.87
N HIS A 188 -11.60 -7.13 3.92
CA HIS A 188 -12.71 -7.99 4.34
C HIS A 188 -13.97 -7.70 3.52
N PRO A 189 -14.79 -8.72 3.21
CA PRO A 189 -16.10 -8.52 2.55
C PRO A 189 -17.01 -7.57 3.34
N ASN A 190 -17.03 -7.72 4.66
CA ASN A 190 -17.66 -6.80 5.58
C ASN A 190 -16.57 -5.98 6.27
N CYS A 191 -16.56 -4.66 6.06
CA CYS A 191 -15.52 -3.80 6.60
C CYS A 191 -15.53 -3.76 8.13
N ASN A 192 -14.37 -4.06 8.74
CA ASN A 192 -14.08 -3.98 10.17
C ASN A 192 -13.85 -2.53 10.66
N HIS A 193 -14.72 -1.60 10.26
CA HIS A 193 -14.54 -0.17 10.55
C HIS A 193 -14.40 0.15 12.04
N ALA A 194 -15.21 -0.47 12.89
CA ALA A 194 -15.16 -0.23 14.34
C ALA A 194 -13.78 -0.57 14.93
N GLN A 195 -13.19 -1.69 14.51
CA GLN A 195 -11.86 -2.10 14.94
C GLN A 195 -10.78 -1.11 14.47
N LYS A 196 -10.82 -0.72 13.19
CA LYS A 196 -9.87 0.27 12.64
C LYS A 196 -9.98 1.60 13.38
N TRP A 197 -11.20 2.04 13.66
CA TRP A 197 -11.44 3.29 14.36
C TRP A 197 -10.87 3.29 15.78
N GLU A 198 -11.05 2.19 16.52
CA GLU A 198 -10.49 2.09 17.87
C GLU A 198 -8.96 2.12 17.87
N ILE A 199 -8.32 1.42 16.93
CA ILE A 199 -6.86 1.46 16.76
C ILE A 199 -6.37 2.89 16.50
N VAL A 200 -7.07 3.62 15.63
CA VAL A 200 -6.75 5.02 15.32
C VAL A 200 -6.90 5.93 16.54
N ARG A 201 -8.01 5.80 17.29
CA ARG A 201 -8.22 6.51 18.55
C ARG A 201 -7.11 6.28 19.56
N VAL A 202 -6.73 5.02 19.77
CA VAL A 202 -5.64 4.66 20.69
C VAL A 202 -4.31 5.28 20.23
N GLY A 203 -4.01 5.20 18.93
CA GLY A 203 -2.80 5.80 18.36
C GLY A 203 -2.72 7.30 18.62
N PHE A 204 -3.81 8.05 18.37
CA PHE A 204 -3.85 9.49 18.65
C PHE A 204 -3.74 9.81 20.13
N GLN A 205 -4.44 9.07 20.99
CA GLN A 205 -4.34 9.26 22.44
C GLN A 205 -2.89 9.10 22.92
N ARG A 206 -2.17 8.08 22.45
CA ARG A 206 -0.76 7.85 22.81
C ARG A 206 0.19 8.87 22.22
N ALA A 207 -0.13 9.41 21.04
CA ALA A 207 0.62 10.49 20.41
C ALA A 207 0.35 11.88 21.04
N GLY A 208 -0.59 11.99 21.98
CA GLY A 208 -1.03 13.28 22.53
C GLY A 208 -1.74 14.16 21.48
N TRP A 209 -2.32 13.55 20.45
CA TRP A 209 -3.00 14.25 19.38
C TRP A 209 -4.50 14.37 19.66
N GLU A 210 -5.00 15.59 19.77
CA GLU A 210 -6.44 15.83 19.90
C GLU A 210 -7.11 15.69 18.52
N MET A 211 -8.04 14.73 18.40
CA MET A 211 -8.86 14.65 17.21
C MET A 211 -9.73 15.91 17.14
N GLY A 212 -9.62 16.66 16.03
CA GLY A 212 -10.47 17.83 15.80
C GLY A 212 -11.94 17.47 16.00
N LYS A 213 -12.68 18.33 16.71
CA LYS A 213 -14.13 18.12 16.93
C LYS A 213 -14.79 18.00 15.56
N GLU A 214 -15.50 16.89 15.33
CA GLU A 214 -16.39 16.76 14.18
C GLU A 214 -17.43 17.89 14.29
N SER A 215 -17.38 18.84 13.36
CA SER A 215 -18.36 19.93 13.20
C SER A 215 -19.49 19.49 12.29
#